data_AF-A0A7C7MB55-F1
#
_entry.id   AF-A0A7C7MB55-F1
#
_cell.length_a   1.000
_cell.length_b   1.000
_cell.length_c   1.000
_cell.angle_alpha   90.00
_cell.angle_beta   90.00
_cell.angle_gamma   90.00
#
_symmetry.space_group_name_H-M   'P 1'
#
loop_
_entity.id
_entity.type
_entity.pdbx_description
1 polymer ?
#
loop_
_entity_poly.entity_id
_entity_poly.type
_entity_poly.pdbx_seq_one_letter_code
_entity_poly.pdbx_strand_id
1 'polypeptide(L)'
;MLDAYPETLVNIEWHNSGFTPSNSDFDIPEYSSRASMYGVGGIPHTQWNGVEETVGGYPNGNWQAIIGTFEALYASMVGDDTPYEIDINGYVGEQVSYDVTVYMDADMSNSNQKVDIFVVEDNIWSYWSGASSYHNARNVARDWLVTENVSISSAGESETFSGSFDLDDDWNADSVKIIALVQNYSTKQIYQVSQVNINDMNPDIDDDGVLNAEDNCIDIFNPGQEDSDGDLIGDVCDPCDNLVYVLGNISGDTDSSGEPVIDLMDVLTLVDYLLLGDSNECQEPVMNINGDGFINVVDVITLVQSIMNGNN
;
A
#
# COMPACT_ATOMS: atom_id res chain seq x y z
N MET A 1 -14.85 -9.96 1.69
CA MET A 1 -14.65 -8.51 1.89
C MET A 1 -13.20 -8.14 1.66
N LEU A 2 -12.23 -8.76 2.34
CA LEU A 2 -10.81 -8.49 2.11
C LEU A 2 -10.43 -8.59 0.61
N ASP A 3 -10.86 -9.65 -0.07
CA ASP A 3 -10.59 -9.80 -1.53
C ASP A 3 -11.38 -8.81 -2.41
N ALA A 4 -12.45 -8.20 -1.89
CA ALA A 4 -13.27 -7.24 -2.62
C ALA A 4 -12.79 -5.79 -2.44
N TYR A 5 -12.05 -5.52 -1.35
CA TYR A 5 -11.56 -4.21 -0.96
C TYR A 5 -10.08 -4.30 -0.52
N PRO A 6 -9.19 -4.85 -1.37
CA PRO A 6 -7.81 -5.15 -0.96
C PRO A 6 -6.97 -3.91 -0.64
N GLU A 7 -7.31 -2.76 -1.22
CA GLU A 7 -6.59 -1.49 -1.06
C GLU A 7 -7.07 -0.67 0.14
N THR A 8 -8.32 -0.88 0.59
CA THR A 8 -8.99 0.00 1.56
C THR A 8 -9.45 -0.72 2.82
N LEU A 9 -9.32 -2.05 2.88
CA LEU A 9 -9.67 -2.86 4.04
C LEU A 9 -8.52 -3.77 4.45
N VAL A 10 -7.88 -3.42 5.55
CA VAL A 10 -6.84 -4.22 6.20
C VAL A 10 -7.39 -4.85 7.48
N ASN A 11 -7.09 -6.13 7.73
CA ASN A 11 -7.39 -6.79 8.99
C ASN A 11 -6.12 -7.34 9.65
N ILE A 12 -6.20 -7.52 10.97
CA ILE A 12 -5.28 -8.36 11.74
C ILE A 12 -6.15 -9.34 12.53
N GLU A 13 -5.89 -10.62 12.38
CA GLU A 13 -6.58 -11.69 13.08
C GLU A 13 -5.83 -12.09 14.35
N TRP A 14 -6.50 -12.00 15.49
CA TRP A 14 -5.91 -12.22 16.81
C TRP A 14 -6.52 -13.44 17.49
N HIS A 15 -5.69 -14.40 17.88
CA HIS A 15 -6.16 -15.61 18.54
C HIS A 15 -5.94 -15.59 20.06
N ASN A 16 -6.98 -16.01 20.76
CA ASN A 16 -6.93 -16.23 22.19
C ASN A 16 -6.37 -17.62 22.48
N SER A 17 -5.24 -17.69 23.20
CA SER A 17 -4.58 -18.94 23.59
C SER A 17 -5.47 -19.95 24.31
N GLY A 18 -6.54 -19.51 24.97
CA GLY A 18 -7.53 -20.40 25.60
C GLY A 18 -8.44 -21.14 24.62
N PHE A 19 -8.49 -20.71 23.35
CA PHE A 19 -9.33 -21.29 22.30
C PHE A 19 -8.54 -21.71 21.06
N THR A 20 -7.24 -21.41 21.00
CA THR A 20 -6.34 -21.88 19.96
C THR A 20 -6.08 -23.39 20.11
N PRO A 21 -6.20 -24.18 19.03
CA PRO A 21 -5.82 -25.58 19.05
C PRO A 21 -4.36 -25.78 19.47
N SER A 22 -4.07 -26.80 20.28
CA SER A 22 -2.72 -27.08 20.79
C SER A 22 -1.70 -27.46 19.70
N ASN A 23 -2.15 -27.64 18.46
CA ASN A 23 -1.35 -28.00 17.29
C ASN A 23 -1.26 -26.86 16.27
N SER A 24 -1.68 -25.64 16.62
CA SER A 24 -1.48 -24.43 15.82
C SER A 24 -0.61 -23.43 16.60
N ASP A 25 0.02 -22.54 15.86
CA ASP A 25 0.91 -21.46 16.29
C ASP A 25 0.21 -20.08 16.23
N PHE A 26 -1.12 -20.05 16.33
CA PHE A 26 -1.91 -18.86 16.00
C PHE A 26 -1.95 -17.80 17.10
N ASP A 27 -1.67 -18.17 18.36
CA ASP A 27 -1.69 -17.23 19.48
C ASP A 27 -0.31 -16.67 19.79
N ILE A 28 -0.31 -15.37 20.10
CA ILE A 28 0.86 -14.64 20.58
C ILE A 28 0.58 -14.02 21.96
N PRO A 29 1.59 -13.85 22.83
CA PRO A 29 1.42 -13.30 24.19
C PRO A 29 0.69 -11.94 24.23
N GLU A 30 0.90 -11.13 23.19
CA GLU A 30 0.43 -9.75 23.03
C GLU A 30 -1.08 -9.67 22.78
N TYR A 31 -1.73 -10.79 22.42
CA TYR A 31 -3.20 -10.89 22.35
C TYR A 31 -3.85 -10.29 23.59
N SER A 32 -3.32 -10.59 24.78
CA SER A 32 -3.89 -10.11 26.05
C SER A 32 -3.90 -8.59 26.18
N SER A 33 -2.85 -7.93 25.69
CA SER A 33 -2.74 -6.46 25.66
C SER A 33 -3.76 -5.85 24.69
N ARG A 34 -3.84 -6.38 23.46
CA ARG A 34 -4.79 -5.88 22.44
C ARG A 34 -6.24 -6.13 22.86
N ALA A 35 -6.55 -7.32 23.37
CA ALA A 35 -7.86 -7.67 23.88
C ALA A 35 -8.27 -6.80 25.08
N SER A 36 -7.34 -6.48 25.98
CA SER A 36 -7.61 -5.58 27.10
C SER A 36 -7.86 -4.14 26.65
N MET A 37 -7.18 -3.66 25.59
CA MET A 37 -7.42 -2.32 25.04
C MET A 37 -8.87 -2.15 24.59
N TYR A 38 -9.44 -3.16 23.95
CA TYR A 38 -10.82 -3.12 23.45
C TYR A 38 -11.86 -3.69 24.42
N GLY A 39 -11.43 -4.30 25.53
CA GLY A 39 -12.35 -4.88 26.50
C GLY A 39 -13.06 -6.12 25.97
N VAL A 40 -12.35 -6.94 25.19
CA VAL A 40 -12.91 -8.14 24.54
C VAL A 40 -13.45 -9.11 25.59
N GLY A 41 -14.78 -9.18 25.68
CA GLY A 41 -15.51 -10.04 26.63
C GLY A 41 -16.10 -11.32 26.03
N GLY A 42 -16.09 -11.46 24.70
CA GLY A 42 -16.60 -12.62 23.98
C GLY A 42 -16.04 -12.68 22.57
N ILE A 43 -15.93 -13.89 22.01
CA ILE A 43 -15.41 -14.12 20.66
C ILE A 43 -16.44 -14.87 19.79
N PRO A 44 -16.49 -14.65 18.46
CA PRO A 44 -15.65 -13.70 17.71
C PRO A 44 -15.98 -12.24 18.06
N HIS A 45 -14.97 -11.39 17.99
CA HIS A 45 -15.06 -9.95 18.24
C HIS A 45 -14.29 -9.24 17.13
N THR A 46 -14.86 -8.19 16.56
CA THR A 46 -14.18 -7.34 15.57
C THR A 46 -14.13 -5.92 16.09
N GLN A 47 -13.03 -5.23 15.83
CA GLN A 47 -12.90 -3.80 16.09
C GLN A 47 -12.58 -3.08 14.78
N TRP A 48 -13.44 -2.14 14.40
CA TRP A 48 -13.38 -1.35 13.18
C TRP A 48 -12.83 0.04 13.49
N ASN A 49 -11.72 0.39 12.84
CA ASN A 49 -10.93 1.62 13.06
C ASN A 49 -10.72 1.96 14.54
N GLY A 50 -10.70 0.95 15.41
CA GLY A 50 -10.54 1.10 16.84
C GLY A 50 -11.73 1.70 17.61
N VAL A 51 -12.83 2.05 16.94
CA VAL A 51 -13.97 2.78 17.55
C VAL A 51 -15.31 2.07 17.50
N GLU A 52 -15.56 1.22 16.51
CA GLU A 52 -16.81 0.44 16.42
C GLU A 52 -16.51 -1.04 16.62
N GLU A 53 -17.35 -1.74 17.40
CA GLU A 53 -17.17 -3.17 17.68
C GLU A 53 -18.35 -4.00 17.15
N THR A 54 -18.07 -5.26 16.82
CA THR A 54 -19.12 -6.28 16.71
C THR A 54 -18.74 -7.48 17.55
N VAL A 55 -19.72 -8.08 18.22
CA VAL A 55 -19.50 -9.23 19.11
C VAL A 55 -20.45 -10.35 18.75
N GLY A 56 -19.89 -11.55 18.62
CA GLY A 56 -20.61 -12.76 18.28
C GLY A 56 -20.63 -13.04 16.78
N GLY A 57 -20.80 -14.32 16.46
CA GLY A 57 -20.98 -14.79 15.10
C GLY A 57 -22.28 -15.57 14.96
N TYR A 58 -22.55 -16.07 13.76
CA TYR A 58 -23.67 -16.95 13.51
C TYR A 58 -23.25 -18.42 13.58
N PRO A 59 -24.13 -19.32 14.06
CA PRO A 59 -23.83 -20.75 14.13
C PRO A 59 -23.42 -21.34 12.77
N ASN A 60 -22.56 -22.37 12.81
CA ASN A 60 -22.10 -23.13 11.64
C ASN A 60 -21.39 -22.25 10.59
N GLY A 61 -20.74 -21.16 11.00
CA GLY A 61 -20.02 -20.28 10.08
C GLY A 61 -20.89 -19.57 9.05
N ASN A 62 -22.17 -19.29 9.38
CA ASN A 62 -23.09 -18.60 8.48
C ASN A 62 -22.73 -17.10 8.31
N TRP A 63 -21.68 -16.84 7.54
CA TRP A 63 -21.16 -15.49 7.29
C TRP A 63 -22.16 -14.61 6.53
N GLN A 64 -23.03 -15.19 5.70
CA GLN A 64 -24.04 -14.45 4.93
C GLN A 64 -25.01 -13.68 5.83
N ALA A 65 -25.21 -14.15 7.07
CA ALA A 65 -26.08 -13.47 8.03
C ALA A 65 -25.42 -12.26 8.71
N ILE A 66 -24.09 -12.13 8.69
CA ILE A 66 -23.35 -11.01 9.29
C ILE A 66 -22.74 -10.05 8.25
N ILE A 67 -22.53 -10.52 7.02
CA ILE A 67 -21.77 -9.77 6.02
C ILE A 67 -22.35 -8.37 5.73
N GLY A 68 -23.67 -8.22 5.67
CA GLY A 68 -24.31 -6.93 5.45
C GLY A 68 -24.06 -5.92 6.60
N THR A 69 -23.82 -6.40 7.82
CA THR A 69 -23.39 -5.55 8.94
C THR A 69 -21.97 -5.03 8.71
N PHE A 70 -21.06 -5.90 8.27
CA PHE A 70 -19.68 -5.51 7.97
C PHE A 70 -19.59 -4.58 6.76
N GLU A 71 -20.36 -4.84 5.71
CA GLU A 71 -20.44 -3.95 4.54
C GLU A 71 -20.99 -2.57 4.90
N ALA A 72 -21.99 -2.49 5.79
CA ALA A 72 -22.51 -1.21 6.26
C ALA A 72 -21.49 -0.45 7.12
N LEU A 73 -20.73 -1.13 7.97
CA LEU A 73 -19.65 -0.53 8.75
C LEU A 73 -18.53 -0.03 7.84
N TYR A 74 -18.05 -0.86 6.93
CA TYR A 74 -17.04 -0.48 5.94
C TYR A 74 -17.49 0.75 5.13
N ALA A 75 -18.71 0.73 4.58
CA ALA A 75 -19.24 1.84 3.80
C ALA A 75 -19.41 3.15 4.60
N SER A 76 -19.48 3.06 5.93
CA SER A 76 -19.56 4.24 6.81
C SER A 76 -18.21 4.85 7.16
N MET A 77 -17.10 4.15 6.86
CA MET A 77 -15.74 4.55 7.25
C MET A 77 -14.80 4.71 6.05
N VAL A 78 -15.08 4.06 4.92
CA VAL A 78 -14.23 4.17 3.73
C VAL A 78 -14.27 5.60 3.19
N GLY A 79 -13.09 6.15 2.90
CA GLY A 79 -12.92 7.52 2.43
C GLY A 79 -12.91 8.58 3.53
N ASP A 80 -12.86 8.19 4.81
CA ASP A 80 -12.55 9.12 5.89
C ASP A 80 -11.13 9.66 5.72
N ASP A 81 -10.99 10.98 5.73
CA ASP A 81 -9.69 11.65 5.61
C ASP A 81 -8.82 11.36 6.83
N THR A 82 -7.52 11.17 6.57
CA THR A 82 -6.48 11.06 7.59
C THR A 82 -5.34 12.00 7.25
N PRO A 83 -4.72 12.67 8.22
CA PRO A 83 -3.56 13.52 7.96
C PRO A 83 -2.27 12.72 7.82
N TYR A 84 -2.32 11.38 7.93
CA TYR A 84 -1.13 10.54 7.94
C TYR A 84 -1.05 9.71 6.66
N GLU A 85 0.16 9.57 6.17
CA GLU A 85 0.54 8.55 5.19
C GLU A 85 1.59 7.63 5.82
N ILE A 86 1.59 6.36 5.45
CA ILE A 86 2.54 5.37 5.97
C ILE A 86 3.19 4.66 4.80
N ASP A 87 4.51 4.73 4.75
CA ASP A 87 5.36 3.96 3.84
C ASP A 87 6.09 2.86 4.62
N ILE A 88 6.24 1.68 4.03
CA ILE A 88 6.87 0.52 4.66
C ILE A 88 7.87 -0.07 3.67
N ASN A 89 9.16 0.07 4.00
CA ASN A 89 10.27 -0.53 3.25
C ASN A 89 11.04 -1.51 4.12
N GLY A 90 11.94 -2.27 3.52
CA GLY A 90 12.71 -3.27 4.25
C GLY A 90 13.54 -4.18 3.37
N TYR A 91 14.17 -5.16 4.00
CA TYR A 91 15.02 -6.12 3.32
C TYR A 91 14.89 -7.50 3.97
N VAL A 92 14.77 -8.53 3.13
CA VAL A 92 14.67 -9.93 3.56
C VAL A 92 16.04 -10.59 3.45
N GLY A 93 16.76 -10.69 4.58
CA GLY A 93 18.07 -11.33 4.69
C GLY A 93 18.05 -12.54 5.64
N GLU A 94 19.08 -12.65 6.49
CA GLU A 94 19.04 -13.60 7.63
C GLU A 94 17.94 -13.25 8.63
N GLN A 95 17.60 -11.97 8.72
CA GLN A 95 16.43 -11.40 9.39
C GLN A 95 15.69 -10.53 8.39
N VAL A 96 14.42 -10.26 8.67
CA VAL A 96 13.67 -9.21 7.96
C VAL A 96 13.91 -7.90 8.70
N SER A 97 14.58 -6.96 8.05
CA SER A 97 14.68 -5.58 8.53
C SER A 97 13.59 -4.73 7.88
N TYR A 98 13.10 -3.74 8.61
CA TYR A 98 12.06 -2.84 8.12
C TYR A 98 12.31 -1.40 8.56
N ASP A 99 11.81 -0.48 7.75
CA ASP A 99 11.69 0.95 8.00
C ASP A 99 10.23 1.37 7.72
N VAL A 100 9.52 1.78 8.77
CA VAL A 100 8.16 2.35 8.65
C VAL A 100 8.26 3.85 8.77
N THR A 101 7.97 4.58 7.70
CA THR A 101 7.96 6.05 7.72
C THR A 101 6.53 6.56 7.76
N VAL A 102 6.23 7.35 8.80
CA VAL A 102 4.96 8.05 8.95
C VAL A 102 5.14 9.49 8.48
N TYR A 103 4.36 9.91 7.51
CA TYR A 103 4.29 11.29 7.02
C TYR A 103 3.04 11.98 7.56
N MET A 104 3.08 13.30 7.67
CA MET A 104 1.93 14.12 8.02
C MET A 104 1.62 15.12 6.89
N ASP A 105 0.46 15.00 6.27
CA ASP A 105 0.01 15.88 5.17
C ASP A 105 -0.74 17.12 5.65
N ALA A 106 -1.31 17.04 6.86
CA ALA A 106 -2.07 18.12 7.45
C ALA A 106 -1.86 18.20 8.96
N ASP A 107 -1.80 19.42 9.51
CA ASP A 107 -1.59 19.65 10.94
C ASP A 107 -2.62 18.90 11.80
N MET A 108 -2.15 18.04 12.69
CA MET A 108 -2.96 17.34 13.69
C MET A 108 -2.25 17.25 15.04
N SER A 109 -3.03 17.23 16.13
CA SER A 109 -2.51 16.92 17.45
C SER A 109 -2.01 15.47 17.53
N ASN A 110 -0.77 15.29 17.99
CA ASN A 110 -0.14 14.00 18.28
C ASN A 110 -0.29 13.56 19.76
N SER A 111 -1.22 14.17 20.50
CA SER A 111 -1.53 13.75 21.87
C SER A 111 -2.05 12.30 21.99
N ASN A 112 -1.15 11.41 22.44
CA ASN A 112 -1.36 9.96 22.57
C ASN A 112 -1.49 9.23 21.23
N GLN A 113 -0.93 9.79 20.15
CA GLN A 113 -0.77 9.10 18.89
C GLN A 113 0.46 8.19 18.99
N LYS A 114 0.28 6.96 18.53
CA LYS A 114 1.32 5.97 18.49
C LYS A 114 1.31 5.24 17.16
N VAL A 115 2.48 4.80 16.75
CA VAL A 115 2.62 3.80 15.69
C VAL A 115 2.65 2.42 16.34
N ASP A 116 1.87 1.50 15.79
CA ASP A 116 1.99 0.08 16.08
C ASP A 116 2.43 -0.65 14.81
N ILE A 117 3.41 -1.55 14.93
CA ILE A 117 3.95 -2.33 13.82
C ILE A 117 3.77 -3.82 14.16
N PHE A 118 3.14 -4.55 13.25
CA PHE A 118 2.80 -5.96 13.40
C PHE A 118 3.41 -6.78 12.28
N VAL A 119 3.78 -8.02 12.60
CA VAL A 119 4.01 -9.07 11.62
C VAL A 119 2.75 -9.91 11.56
N VAL A 120 2.27 -10.18 10.36
CA VAL A 120 1.14 -11.08 10.13
C VAL A 120 1.47 -12.10 9.06
N GLU A 121 0.81 -13.25 9.12
CA GLU A 121 0.86 -14.25 8.06
C GLU A 121 -0.54 -14.44 7.46
N ASP A 122 -0.64 -14.27 6.15
CA ASP A 122 -1.89 -14.36 5.41
C ASP A 122 -2.11 -15.76 4.81
N ASN A 123 -3.36 -16.08 4.49
CA ASN A 123 -3.74 -17.30 3.76
C ASN A 123 -3.31 -18.64 4.39
N ILE A 124 -3.33 -18.74 5.72
CA ILE A 124 -3.00 -20.00 6.40
C ILE A 124 -4.18 -20.97 6.33
N TRP A 125 -4.01 -22.11 5.65
CA TRP A 125 -5.07 -23.10 5.49
C TRP A 125 -5.34 -23.89 6.78
N SER A 126 -6.46 -23.60 7.44
CA SER A 126 -6.76 -24.14 8.78
C SER A 126 -8.19 -24.64 8.93
N TYR A 127 -8.39 -25.60 9.85
CA TYR A 127 -9.71 -26.12 10.18
C TYR A 127 -10.38 -25.32 11.30
N TRP A 128 -11.58 -24.80 11.02
CA TRP A 128 -12.36 -23.99 11.93
C TRP A 128 -13.47 -24.82 12.58
N SER A 129 -13.27 -25.23 13.83
CA SER A 129 -14.22 -26.09 14.56
C SER A 129 -15.62 -25.46 14.68
N GLY A 130 -15.71 -24.15 14.88
CA GLY A 130 -16.99 -23.41 14.96
C GLY A 130 -17.79 -23.40 13.65
N ALA A 131 -17.13 -23.54 12.50
CA ALA A 131 -17.75 -23.62 11.19
C ALA A 131 -17.82 -25.06 10.64
N SER A 132 -17.07 -25.99 11.24
CA SER A 132 -16.88 -27.37 10.77
C SER A 132 -16.39 -27.45 9.32
N SER A 133 -15.47 -26.55 8.95
CA SER A 133 -14.93 -26.42 7.60
C SER A 133 -13.49 -25.94 7.62
N TYR A 134 -12.77 -26.17 6.52
CA TYR A 134 -11.45 -25.58 6.29
C TYR A 134 -11.59 -24.27 5.53
N HIS A 135 -10.85 -23.26 5.97
CA HIS A 135 -10.75 -21.95 5.32
C HIS A 135 -9.38 -21.34 5.60
N ASN A 136 -8.99 -20.36 4.80
CA ASN A 136 -7.82 -19.54 5.06
C ASN A 136 -8.08 -18.64 6.27
N ALA A 137 -7.25 -18.74 7.31
CA ALA A 137 -7.07 -17.67 8.28
C ALA A 137 -6.33 -16.52 7.58
N ARG A 138 -6.72 -15.27 7.87
CA ARG A 138 -6.30 -14.10 7.08
C ARG A 138 -5.60 -13.08 7.97
N ASN A 139 -4.37 -12.74 7.61
CA ASN A 139 -3.49 -11.83 8.36
C ASN A 139 -3.43 -12.19 9.86
N VAL A 140 -3.11 -13.46 10.19
CA VAL A 140 -2.96 -13.91 11.58
C VAL A 140 -1.77 -13.21 12.21
N ALA A 141 -1.97 -12.57 13.36
CA ALA A 141 -0.91 -11.89 14.10
C ALA A 141 0.18 -12.89 14.50
N ARG A 142 1.41 -12.61 14.04
CA ARG A 142 2.62 -13.37 14.33
C ARG A 142 3.54 -12.67 15.32
N ASP A 143 3.56 -11.34 15.27
CA ASP A 143 4.27 -10.53 16.26
C ASP A 143 3.66 -9.12 16.34
N TRP A 144 3.85 -8.46 17.48
CA TRP A 144 3.59 -7.03 17.68
C TRP A 144 4.91 -6.38 18.11
N LEU A 145 5.66 -5.94 17.11
CA LEU A 145 7.06 -5.54 17.21
C LEU A 145 7.25 -4.24 17.99
N VAL A 146 6.43 -3.24 17.68
CA VAL A 146 6.64 -1.86 18.14
C VAL A 146 5.33 -1.24 18.59
N THR A 147 5.42 -0.46 19.66
CA THR A 147 4.44 0.56 20.06
C THR A 147 5.21 1.81 20.49
N GLU A 148 5.31 2.79 19.60
CA GLU A 148 6.08 4.02 19.85
C GLU A 148 5.23 5.27 19.69
N ASN A 149 5.60 6.35 20.38
CA ASN A 149 4.86 7.61 20.25
C ASN A 149 5.22 8.27 18.92
N VAL A 150 4.22 8.84 18.26
CA VAL A 150 4.43 9.70 17.08
C VAL A 150 4.73 11.11 17.56
N SER A 151 5.87 11.65 17.15
CA SER A 151 6.41 12.94 17.60
C SER A 151 6.13 14.08 16.62
N ILE A 152 5.83 13.78 15.36
CA ILE A 152 5.47 14.77 14.33
C ILE A 152 4.14 15.45 14.64
N SER A 153 4.02 16.72 14.26
CA SER A 153 2.85 17.56 14.60
C SER A 153 2.55 18.66 13.58
N SER A 154 3.32 18.78 12.50
CA SER A 154 3.11 19.75 11.43
C SER A 154 3.14 19.09 10.06
N ALA A 155 2.37 19.63 9.13
CA ALA A 155 2.34 19.18 7.75
C ALA A 155 3.74 19.25 7.10
N GLY A 156 4.12 18.19 6.38
CA GLY A 156 5.43 18.00 5.76
C GLY A 156 6.49 17.39 6.68
N GLU A 157 6.18 17.12 7.95
CA GLU A 157 7.07 16.34 8.82
C GLU A 157 6.91 14.84 8.58
N SER A 158 7.99 14.09 8.79
CA SER A 158 7.97 12.62 8.81
C SER A 158 8.81 12.07 9.97
N GLU A 159 8.52 10.83 10.37
CA GLU A 159 9.28 10.09 11.39
C GLU A 159 9.36 8.62 10.99
N THR A 160 10.57 8.06 11.04
CA THR A 160 10.85 6.67 10.65
C THR A 160 11.08 5.80 11.88
N PHE A 161 10.45 4.63 11.88
CA PHE A 161 10.51 3.61 12.91
C PHE A 161 11.12 2.34 12.31
N SER A 162 12.34 2.03 12.72
CA SER A 162 13.14 0.93 12.17
C SER A 162 13.22 -0.24 13.14
N GLY A 163 13.34 -1.45 12.60
CA GLY A 163 13.58 -2.65 13.40
C GLY A 163 13.91 -3.87 12.56
N SER A 164 13.96 -5.02 13.22
CA SER A 164 14.09 -6.31 12.55
C SER A 164 13.39 -7.42 13.33
N PHE A 165 13.04 -8.50 12.64
CA PHE A 165 12.50 -9.72 13.23
C PHE A 165 12.99 -10.97 12.51
N ASP A 166 12.96 -12.09 13.21
CA ASP A 166 13.27 -13.41 12.66
C ASP A 166 12.01 -14.03 12.04
N LEU A 167 12.15 -14.63 10.85
CA LEU A 167 11.09 -15.47 10.28
C LEU A 167 11.14 -16.85 10.92
N ASP A 168 10.01 -17.30 11.46
CA ASP A 168 9.91 -18.67 11.96
C ASP A 168 9.92 -19.67 10.77
N ASP A 169 10.60 -20.79 10.93
CA ASP A 169 10.68 -21.86 9.92
C ASP A 169 9.30 -22.46 9.60
N ASP A 170 8.33 -22.34 10.52
CA ASP A 170 6.96 -22.83 10.35
C ASP A 170 6.06 -21.84 9.56
N TRP A 171 6.51 -20.61 9.32
CA TRP A 171 5.75 -19.60 8.56
C TRP A 171 6.00 -19.71 7.06
N ASN A 172 4.97 -19.44 6.26
CA ASN A 172 5.14 -19.26 4.83
C ASN A 172 5.61 -17.82 4.52
N ALA A 173 6.89 -17.63 4.23
CA ALA A 173 7.48 -16.32 3.92
C ALA A 173 6.71 -15.55 2.84
N ASP A 174 6.21 -16.23 1.80
CA ASP A 174 5.42 -15.61 0.71
C ASP A 174 4.08 -15.02 1.19
N SER A 175 3.63 -15.44 2.37
CA SER A 175 2.39 -15.00 3.02
C SER A 175 2.63 -13.96 4.11
N VAL A 176 3.88 -13.66 4.48
CA VAL A 176 4.18 -12.76 5.59
C VAL A 176 4.09 -11.31 5.14
N LYS A 177 3.46 -10.47 5.97
CA LYS A 177 3.30 -9.04 5.74
C LYS A 177 3.68 -8.26 6.99
N ILE A 178 4.11 -7.03 6.79
CA ILE A 178 4.14 -6.01 7.84
C ILE A 178 2.86 -5.19 7.73
N ILE A 179 2.21 -4.95 8.87
CA ILE A 179 1.10 -4.01 8.98
C ILE A 179 1.51 -2.92 9.97
N ALA A 180 1.48 -1.67 9.55
CA ALA A 180 1.73 -0.52 10.40
C ALA A 180 0.48 0.34 10.51
N LEU A 181 0.20 0.86 11.70
CA LEU A 181 -0.95 1.74 11.92
C LEU A 181 -0.61 2.91 12.84
N VAL A 182 -1.26 4.04 12.61
CA VAL A 182 -1.25 5.19 13.52
C VAL A 182 -2.55 5.19 14.33
N GLN A 183 -2.44 5.02 15.65
CA GLN A 183 -3.58 4.93 16.55
C GLN A 183 -3.48 5.91 17.71
N ASN A 184 -4.60 6.53 18.06
CA ASN A 184 -4.71 7.29 19.30
C ASN A 184 -5.05 6.35 20.47
N TYR A 185 -4.20 6.31 21.48
CA TYR A 185 -4.35 5.40 22.62
C TYR A 185 -5.36 5.86 23.68
N SER A 186 -5.85 7.09 23.59
CA SER A 186 -6.93 7.59 24.46
C SER A 186 -8.31 7.32 23.86
N THR A 187 -8.51 7.65 22.59
CA THR A 187 -9.80 7.45 21.88
C THR A 187 -9.92 6.08 21.24
N LYS A 188 -8.80 5.36 21.10
CA LYS A 188 -8.62 4.09 20.39
C LYS A 188 -8.74 4.19 18.86
N GLN A 189 -9.07 5.36 18.31
CA GLN A 189 -9.20 5.58 16.87
C GLN A 189 -7.90 5.23 16.15
N ILE A 190 -8.02 4.41 15.11
CA ILE A 190 -6.99 4.18 14.11
C ILE A 190 -7.19 5.23 13.01
N TYR A 191 -6.17 6.04 12.76
CA TYR A 191 -6.20 7.10 11.76
C TYR A 191 -5.67 6.65 10.42
N GLN A 192 -4.65 5.79 10.41
CA GLN A 192 -4.05 5.31 9.17
C GLN A 192 -3.56 3.88 9.37
N VAL A 193 -3.58 3.10 8.29
CA VAL A 193 -3.02 1.74 8.22
C VAL A 193 -2.40 1.54 6.84
N SER A 194 -1.23 0.91 6.82
CA SER A 194 -0.60 0.42 5.59
C SER A 194 -0.14 -1.02 5.81
N GLN A 195 -0.09 -1.80 4.74
CA GLN A 195 0.42 -3.16 4.75
C GLN A 195 1.27 -3.43 3.51
N VAL A 196 2.31 -4.24 3.66
CA VAL A 196 3.17 -4.67 2.55
C VAL A 196 3.59 -6.12 2.77
N ASN A 197 3.66 -6.92 1.70
CA ASN A 197 4.28 -8.23 1.77
C ASN A 197 5.79 -8.06 1.95
N ILE A 198 6.43 -8.89 2.76
CA ILE A 198 7.86 -8.73 3.01
C ILE A 198 8.72 -8.85 1.75
N ASN A 199 8.25 -9.59 0.74
CA ASN A 199 8.92 -9.75 -0.54
C ASN A 199 8.76 -8.54 -1.46
N ASP A 200 7.82 -7.63 -1.15
CA ASP A 200 7.54 -6.42 -1.92
C ASP A 200 8.22 -5.19 -1.29
N MET A 201 9.01 -5.35 -0.23
CA MET A 201 9.63 -4.25 0.53
C MET A 201 10.98 -3.77 -0.01
N ASN A 202 11.53 -4.42 -1.06
CA ASN A 202 12.90 -4.14 -1.51
C ASN A 202 13.01 -2.71 -2.05
N PRO A 203 13.74 -1.80 -1.39
CA PRO A 203 13.80 -0.40 -1.79
C PRO A 203 14.75 -0.14 -2.96
N ASP A 204 15.50 -1.15 -3.42
CA ASP A 204 16.44 -1.15 -4.55
C ASP A 204 16.32 -2.53 -5.24
N ILE A 205 15.37 -2.64 -6.17
CA ILE A 205 14.92 -3.93 -6.75
C ILE A 205 16.03 -4.62 -7.55
N ASP A 206 16.91 -3.84 -8.18
CA ASP A 206 17.95 -4.34 -9.07
C ASP A 206 19.37 -4.33 -8.46
N ASP A 207 19.49 -3.91 -7.19
CA ASP A 207 20.71 -3.84 -6.39
C ASP A 207 21.80 -2.95 -7.04
N ASP A 208 21.41 -1.88 -7.73
CA ASP A 208 22.33 -0.97 -8.41
C ASP A 208 22.89 0.15 -7.52
N GLY A 209 22.30 0.32 -6.34
CA GLY A 209 22.65 1.31 -5.34
C GLY A 209 21.85 2.60 -5.43
N VAL A 210 20.85 2.68 -6.30
CA VAL A 210 19.83 3.72 -6.40
C VAL A 210 18.51 3.16 -5.89
N LEU A 211 17.80 3.94 -5.08
CA LEU A 211 16.51 3.47 -4.55
C LEU A 211 15.45 3.53 -5.65
N ASN A 212 14.48 2.60 -5.66
CA ASN A 212 13.41 2.53 -6.66
C ASN A 212 12.69 3.87 -6.93
N ALA A 213 12.60 4.74 -5.92
CA ALA A 213 11.95 6.05 -6.03
C ALA A 213 12.81 7.10 -6.78
N GLU A 214 14.12 6.88 -6.88
CA GLU A 214 15.10 7.72 -7.55
C GLU A 214 15.71 7.04 -8.80
N ASP A 215 15.35 5.78 -9.05
CA ASP A 215 15.89 4.93 -10.10
C ASP A 215 15.09 5.05 -11.40
N ASN A 216 15.76 5.48 -12.47
CA ASN A 216 15.18 5.60 -13.80
C ASN A 216 15.04 4.26 -14.54
N CYS A 217 15.50 3.15 -13.95
CA CYS A 217 15.33 1.78 -14.43
C CYS A 217 15.16 0.75 -13.30
N ILE A 218 14.11 0.90 -12.48
CA ILE A 218 13.76 0.06 -11.29
C ILE A 218 14.06 -1.46 -11.39
N ASP A 219 13.94 -2.05 -12.58
CA ASP A 219 14.13 -3.49 -12.80
C ASP A 219 15.47 -3.88 -13.47
N ILE A 220 16.32 -2.92 -13.87
CA ILE A 220 17.52 -3.14 -14.69
C ILE A 220 18.72 -2.32 -14.21
N PHE A 221 19.65 -3.03 -13.55
CA PHE A 221 20.89 -2.48 -12.98
C PHE A 221 21.58 -1.42 -13.85
N ASN A 222 21.58 -0.16 -13.40
CA ASN A 222 22.24 0.96 -14.03
C ASN A 222 22.73 2.04 -13.02
N PRO A 223 23.78 1.76 -12.21
CA PRO A 223 24.22 2.65 -11.13
C PRO A 223 24.65 4.05 -11.57
N GLY A 224 24.89 4.24 -12.88
CA GLY A 224 25.23 5.51 -13.50
C GLY A 224 24.02 6.39 -13.82
N GLN A 225 22.82 5.83 -13.82
CA GLN A 225 21.54 6.46 -14.14
C GLN A 225 21.64 7.26 -15.45
N GLU A 226 22.33 6.67 -16.44
CA GLU A 226 22.44 7.25 -17.77
C GLU A 226 21.04 7.42 -18.38
N ASP A 227 20.75 8.64 -18.84
CA ASP A 227 19.51 9.07 -19.50
C ASP A 227 19.92 10.12 -20.56
N SER A 228 20.16 9.64 -21.77
CA SER A 228 20.81 10.38 -22.84
C SER A 228 19.88 11.38 -23.52
N ASP A 229 18.58 11.09 -23.57
CA ASP A 229 17.58 11.97 -24.17
C ASP A 229 16.78 12.80 -23.14
N GLY A 230 16.83 12.45 -21.86
CA GLY A 230 16.35 13.26 -20.75
C GLY A 230 14.87 13.06 -20.44
N ASP A 231 14.32 11.88 -20.72
CA ASP A 231 12.91 11.57 -20.48
C ASP A 231 12.62 10.91 -19.12
N LEU A 232 13.67 10.75 -18.29
CA LEU A 232 13.66 10.10 -16.98
C LEU A 232 13.51 8.58 -17.02
N ILE A 233 13.68 7.95 -18.18
CA ILE A 233 13.84 6.52 -18.35
C ILE A 233 15.30 6.27 -18.72
N GLY A 234 15.99 5.36 -18.03
CA GLY A 234 17.41 5.16 -18.30
C GLY A 234 17.69 4.47 -19.64
N ASP A 235 18.86 4.76 -20.24
CA ASP A 235 19.30 4.26 -21.56
C ASP A 235 19.16 2.73 -21.70
N VAL A 236 19.27 1.99 -20.58
CA VAL A 236 19.23 0.52 -20.57
C VAL A 236 17.82 -0.06 -20.57
N CYS A 237 16.83 0.70 -20.11
CA CYS A 237 15.43 0.29 -20.02
C CYS A 237 14.52 1.10 -20.94
N ASP A 238 15.02 2.15 -21.60
CA ASP A 238 14.28 2.91 -22.59
C ASP A 238 14.33 2.24 -23.99
N PRO A 239 13.18 1.74 -24.50
CA PRO A 239 13.10 1.26 -25.89
C PRO A 239 13.25 2.36 -26.95
N CYS A 240 13.12 3.64 -26.58
CA CYS A 240 13.08 4.81 -27.44
C CYS A 240 14.14 5.88 -27.13
N ASP A 241 15.34 5.48 -26.69
CA ASP A 241 16.53 6.26 -26.21
C ASP A 241 17.07 7.41 -27.10
N ASN A 242 16.31 7.87 -28.08
CA ASN A 242 16.58 9.02 -28.93
C ASN A 242 15.37 9.96 -29.06
N LEU A 243 14.30 9.75 -28.27
CA LEU A 243 13.01 10.44 -28.37
C LEU A 243 12.44 10.65 -26.97
N VAL A 244 12.13 11.91 -26.65
CA VAL A 244 11.73 12.29 -25.29
C VAL A 244 10.23 12.10 -25.07
N TYR A 245 9.83 10.94 -24.55
CA TYR A 245 8.44 10.66 -24.20
C TYR A 245 8.17 10.98 -22.73
N VAL A 246 7.66 12.18 -22.48
CA VAL A 246 7.25 12.63 -21.13
C VAL A 246 5.76 12.97 -21.11
N LEU A 247 5.16 13.04 -19.92
CA LEU A 247 3.75 13.35 -19.76
C LEU A 247 3.38 14.66 -20.49
N GLY A 248 2.56 14.53 -21.55
CA GLY A 248 2.16 15.63 -22.42
C GLY A 248 2.90 15.71 -23.76
N ASN A 249 4.12 15.20 -23.88
CA ASN A 249 4.87 15.08 -25.13
C ASN A 249 4.70 13.67 -25.73
N ILE A 250 3.55 13.43 -26.35
CA ILE A 250 3.15 12.12 -26.88
C ILE A 250 3.73 11.89 -28.28
N SER A 251 4.11 12.96 -28.97
CA SER A 251 4.78 12.88 -30.26
C SER A 251 6.28 12.59 -30.15
N GLY A 252 6.86 12.81 -28.96
CA GLY A 252 8.26 12.53 -28.64
C GLY A 252 9.22 13.55 -29.24
N ASP A 253 8.75 14.73 -29.64
CA ASP A 253 9.55 15.74 -30.31
C ASP A 253 10.18 16.74 -29.32
N THR A 254 11.30 17.32 -29.73
CA THR A 254 12.07 18.26 -28.91
C THR A 254 12.40 19.54 -29.66
N ASP A 255 12.66 20.60 -28.92
CA ASP A 255 13.15 21.85 -29.49
C ASP A 255 14.66 21.75 -29.81
N SER A 256 15.26 22.86 -30.26
CA SER A 256 16.70 22.90 -30.58
C SER A 256 17.63 22.75 -29.37
N SER A 257 17.08 22.85 -28.16
CA SER A 257 17.77 22.71 -26.88
C SER A 257 17.66 21.30 -26.32
N GLY A 258 16.79 20.45 -26.90
CA GLY A 258 16.48 19.11 -26.40
C GLY A 258 15.27 19.09 -25.45
N GLU A 259 14.60 20.21 -25.24
CA GLU A 259 13.43 20.26 -24.34
C GLU A 259 12.19 19.71 -25.06
N PRO A 260 11.33 18.95 -24.35
CA PRO A 260 10.10 18.38 -24.93
C PRO A 260 9.15 19.47 -25.43
N VAL A 261 8.55 19.26 -26.60
CA VAL A 261 7.64 20.23 -27.23
C VAL A 261 6.20 19.76 -27.07
N ILE A 262 5.50 20.33 -26.06
CA ILE A 262 4.08 20.03 -25.85
C ILE A 262 3.22 20.98 -26.69
N ASP A 263 2.66 20.48 -27.80
CA ASP A 263 1.86 21.26 -28.72
C ASP A 263 0.67 20.48 -29.34
N LEU A 264 0.10 21.04 -30.42
CA LEU A 264 -1.05 20.44 -31.10
C LEU A 264 -0.74 19.05 -31.68
N MET A 265 0.50 18.76 -32.00
CA MET A 265 0.92 17.48 -32.57
C MET A 265 0.75 16.34 -31.56
N ASP A 266 0.97 16.57 -30.27
CA ASP A 266 0.71 15.58 -29.21
C ASP A 266 -0.77 15.27 -29.09
N VAL A 267 -1.62 16.30 -29.16
CA VAL A 267 -3.08 16.14 -29.17
C VAL A 267 -3.52 15.30 -30.37
N LEU A 268 -2.97 15.56 -31.55
CA LEU A 268 -3.29 14.79 -32.75
C LEU A 268 -2.82 13.33 -32.62
N THR A 269 -1.65 13.11 -32.03
CA THR A 269 -1.09 11.78 -31.80
C THR A 269 -1.98 10.97 -30.85
N LEU A 270 -2.42 11.58 -29.74
CA LEU A 270 -3.34 10.95 -28.79
C LEU A 270 -4.72 10.68 -29.41
N VAL A 271 -5.23 11.58 -30.25
CA VAL A 271 -6.49 11.37 -30.98
C VAL A 271 -6.36 10.23 -31.98
N ASP A 272 -5.24 10.14 -32.70
CA ASP A 272 -4.98 9.06 -33.66
C ASP A 272 -4.91 7.70 -32.93
N TYR A 273 -4.26 7.63 -31.77
CA TYR A 273 -4.30 6.45 -30.90
C TYR A 273 -5.74 6.03 -30.55
N LEU A 274 -6.57 6.96 -30.08
CA LEU A 274 -7.96 6.64 -29.70
C LEU A 274 -8.83 6.19 -30.89
N LEU A 275 -8.50 6.61 -32.11
CA LEU A 275 -9.27 6.27 -33.32
C LEU A 275 -8.78 5.00 -34.01
N LEU A 276 -7.47 4.77 -34.00
CA LEU A 276 -6.81 3.72 -34.80
C LEU A 276 -6.27 2.58 -33.95
N GLY A 277 -5.98 2.83 -32.66
CA GLY A 277 -5.37 1.88 -31.74
C GLY A 277 -3.89 1.60 -32.04
N ASP A 278 -3.24 2.45 -32.84
CA ASP A 278 -1.83 2.34 -33.17
C ASP A 278 -1.02 3.21 -32.18
N SER A 279 -0.20 2.56 -31.36
CA SER A 279 0.80 3.16 -30.48
C SER A 279 2.12 2.41 -30.62
N ASN A 280 3.20 3.03 -30.15
CA ASN A 280 4.44 2.33 -29.87
C ASN A 280 4.61 2.10 -28.35
N GLU A 281 5.58 1.27 -27.99
CA GLU A 281 5.86 0.90 -26.60
C GLU A 281 6.28 2.08 -25.70
N CYS A 282 6.72 3.18 -26.29
CA CYS A 282 7.22 4.38 -25.62
C CYS A 282 6.10 5.42 -25.37
N GLN A 283 5.01 5.35 -26.15
CA GLN A 283 3.86 6.23 -26.00
C GLN A 283 2.91 5.79 -24.88
N GLU A 284 2.74 4.48 -24.69
CA GLU A 284 1.77 3.92 -23.74
C GLU A 284 1.89 4.49 -22.32
N PRO A 285 3.09 4.65 -21.73
CA PRO A 285 3.24 5.18 -20.37
C PRO A 285 2.79 6.64 -20.22
N VAL A 286 2.89 7.45 -21.28
CA VAL A 286 2.69 8.91 -21.21
C VAL A 286 1.34 9.39 -21.75
N MET A 287 0.47 8.49 -22.21
CA MET A 287 -0.83 8.84 -22.79
C MET A 287 -1.95 9.06 -21.76
N ASN A 288 -1.78 8.61 -20.51
CA ASN A 288 -2.73 8.78 -19.41
C ASN A 288 -2.54 10.16 -18.72
N ILE A 289 -2.91 11.22 -19.43
CA ILE A 289 -2.63 12.62 -19.05
C ILE A 289 -3.25 13.00 -17.70
N ASN A 290 -4.43 12.46 -17.36
CA ASN A 290 -5.11 12.81 -16.11
C ASN A 290 -4.79 11.87 -14.93
N GLY A 291 -4.02 10.80 -15.16
CA GLY A 291 -3.62 9.84 -14.14
C GLY A 291 -4.73 8.93 -13.62
N ASP A 292 -5.89 8.83 -14.28
CA ASP A 292 -7.03 8.04 -13.80
C ASP A 292 -6.95 6.54 -14.16
N GLY A 293 -5.95 6.17 -14.96
CA GLY A 293 -5.66 4.79 -15.35
C GLY A 293 -6.34 4.38 -16.66
N PHE A 294 -7.05 5.29 -17.33
CA PHE A 294 -7.75 5.02 -18.59
C PHE A 294 -7.37 6.02 -19.66
N ILE A 295 -6.70 5.57 -20.72
CA ILE A 295 -6.44 6.43 -21.89
C ILE A 295 -7.74 6.62 -22.69
N ASN A 296 -8.31 7.82 -22.63
CA ASN A 296 -9.59 8.14 -23.24
C ASN A 296 -9.72 9.62 -23.64
N VAL A 297 -10.93 10.04 -24.03
CA VAL A 297 -11.19 11.41 -24.50
C VAL A 297 -10.95 12.47 -23.42
N VAL A 298 -11.00 12.11 -22.14
CA VAL A 298 -10.69 13.03 -21.03
C VAL A 298 -9.23 13.42 -21.06
N ASP A 299 -8.29 12.51 -21.38
CA ASP A 299 -6.87 12.82 -21.52
C ASP A 299 -6.60 13.84 -22.63
N VAL A 300 -7.27 13.67 -23.77
CA VAL A 300 -7.22 14.64 -24.88
C VAL A 300 -7.68 16.02 -24.41
N ILE A 301 -8.77 16.09 -23.65
CA ILE A 301 -9.29 17.36 -23.13
C ILE A 301 -8.28 17.97 -22.15
N THR A 302 -7.70 17.17 -21.26
CA THR A 302 -6.71 17.62 -20.27
C THR A 302 -5.45 18.16 -20.96
N LEU A 303 -4.95 17.48 -21.99
CA LEU A 303 -3.79 17.92 -22.77
C LEU A 303 -4.07 19.21 -23.53
N VAL A 304 -5.23 19.34 -24.16
CA VAL A 304 -5.63 20.61 -24.80
C VAL A 304 -5.70 21.74 -23.79
N GLN A 305 -6.18 21.47 -22.57
CA GLN A 305 -6.25 22.46 -21.51
C GLN A 305 -4.85 22.86 -21.01
N SER A 306 -3.91 21.92 -20.85
CA SER A 306 -2.54 22.25 -20.42
C SER A 306 -1.85 23.17 -21.43
N ILE A 307 -1.95 22.85 -22.72
CA ILE A 307 -1.40 23.67 -23.82
C ILE A 307 -2.04 25.07 -23.85
N MET A 308 -3.37 25.15 -23.75
CA MET A 308 -4.07 26.46 -23.78
C MET A 308 -3.74 27.33 -22.57
N ASN A 309 -3.45 26.73 -21.41
CA ASN A 309 -3.10 27.44 -20.19
C ASN A 309 -1.62 27.85 -20.15
N GLY A 310 -0.79 27.35 -21.08
CA GLY A 310 0.64 27.61 -21.12
C GLY A 310 1.39 26.92 -19.99
N ASN A 311 0.89 25.78 -19.51
CA ASN A 311 1.58 24.92 -18.57
C ASN A 311 2.55 23.99 -19.33
N ASN A 312 3.41 24.61 -20.16
CA ASN A 312 4.53 23.96 -20.83
C ASN A 312 5.79 24.21 -20.00
#